data_AF-A0A2E6ZE97-F1
#
_entry.id   AF-A0A2E6ZE97-F1
#
_cell.length_a   1.000
_cell.length_b   1.000
_cell.length_c   1.000
_cell.angle_alpha   90.00
_cell.angle_beta   90.00
_cell.angle_gamma   90.00
#
_symmetry.space_group_name_H-M   'P 1'
#
loop_
_entity.id
_entity.type
_entity.pdbx_description
1 polymer ?
#
loop_
_entity_poly.entity_id
_entity_poly.type
_entity_poly.pdbx_seq_one_letter_code
_entity_poly.pdbx_strand_id
1 'polypeptide(L)'
;MTDSPNTQLGEDSRRGLTGRAQASLRTFVARFARFRLGLFGRRTLIAVVVIAALVLVGASFLPLRQYREQGESIAQKELELSELEQLRTELQTKLDRAKNQIEKERIARKQMSYVQEGDELFRVVVVPADIVDLPRAWHLPGVKYLITGKLD
;
A
#
# COMPACT_ATOMS: atom_id res chain seq x y z
N MET A 1 -0.43 38.03 -2.77
CA MET A 1 0.93 38.53 -3.07
C MET A 1 1.91 37.62 -2.33
N THR A 2 2.28 36.51 -2.95
CA THR A 2 3.30 35.56 -2.49
C THR A 2 3.89 34.95 -3.75
N ASP A 3 4.97 35.57 -4.23
CA ASP A 3 5.75 35.10 -5.37
C ASP A 3 6.43 33.78 -5.02
N SER A 4 6.24 32.77 -5.87
CA SER A 4 7.04 31.55 -5.85
C SER A 4 8.24 31.75 -6.79
N PRO A 5 9.49 31.69 -6.31
CA PRO A 5 10.65 31.63 -7.18
C PRO A 5 10.99 30.16 -7.41
N ASN A 6 10.83 29.71 -8.66
CA ASN A 6 11.61 28.65 -9.34
C ASN A 6 10.74 27.91 -10.36
N THR A 7 10.45 28.59 -11.46
CA THR A 7 9.93 27.97 -12.69
C THR A 7 10.84 28.36 -13.85
N GLN A 8 12.12 27.96 -13.78
CA GLN A 8 13.07 28.07 -14.91
C GLN A 8 14.06 26.89 -14.93
N LEU A 9 13.53 25.67 -14.85
CA LEU A 9 14.31 24.45 -15.08
C LEU A 9 13.43 23.50 -15.88
N GLY A 10 13.41 23.68 -17.20
CA GLY A 10 12.58 22.81 -18.04
C GLY A 10 12.66 22.98 -19.56
N GLU A 11 13.44 23.91 -20.12
CA GLU A 11 13.40 24.14 -21.58
C GLU A 11 14.70 23.89 -22.36
N ASP A 12 15.78 23.39 -21.73
CA ASP A 12 17.05 23.15 -22.44
C ASP A 12 17.37 21.67 -22.75
N SER A 13 16.48 20.72 -22.48
CA SER A 13 16.73 19.27 -22.71
C SER A 13 16.04 18.66 -23.94
N ARG A 14 15.50 19.47 -24.87
CA ARG A 14 14.78 18.98 -26.07
C ARG A 14 15.49 19.22 -27.40
N ARG A 15 16.79 19.49 -27.40
CA ARG A 15 17.60 19.58 -28.63
C ARG A 15 18.90 18.83 -28.48
N GLY A 16 18.93 17.60 -29.02
CA GLY A 16 20.21 16.95 -29.34
C GLY A 16 20.38 15.52 -28.83
N LEU A 17 19.45 14.61 -29.12
CA LEU A 17 19.74 13.16 -28.99
C LEU A 17 19.27 12.30 -30.16
N THR A 18 18.83 12.93 -31.27
CA THR A 18 18.44 12.22 -32.49
C THR A 18 19.36 12.64 -33.62
N GLY A 19 20.43 11.88 -33.87
CA GLY A 19 21.23 12.07 -35.07
C GLY A 19 22.66 11.54 -35.06
N ARG A 20 23.16 10.96 -33.96
CA ARG A 20 24.57 10.50 -33.88
C ARG A 20 24.78 8.99 -33.73
N ALA A 21 23.72 8.20 -33.68
CA ALA A 21 23.82 6.74 -33.49
C ALA A 21 23.62 5.91 -34.79
N GLN A 22 23.72 6.54 -35.96
CA GLN A 22 23.42 5.85 -37.23
C GLN A 22 24.65 5.65 -38.14
N ALA A 23 25.86 5.95 -37.65
CA ALA A 23 27.09 5.94 -38.46
C ALA A 23 28.13 4.89 -38.02
N SER A 24 27.74 3.80 -37.34
CA SER A 24 28.69 2.75 -36.92
C SER A 24 28.38 1.33 -37.44
N LEU A 25 27.30 1.14 -38.19
CA LEU A 25 26.87 -0.20 -38.65
C LEU A 25 26.99 -0.43 -40.17
N ARG A 26 27.93 0.22 -40.85
CA ARG A 26 28.24 -0.10 -42.27
C ARG A 26 29.65 -0.59 -42.55
N THR A 27 30.53 -0.66 -41.54
CA THR A 27 31.96 -0.92 -41.78
C THR A 27 32.44 -2.33 -41.39
N PHE A 28 31.56 -3.22 -40.94
CA PHE A 28 31.98 -4.58 -40.53
C PHE A 28 31.77 -5.68 -41.59
N VAL A 29 31.05 -5.42 -42.69
CA VAL A 29 30.74 -6.47 -43.68
C VAL A 29 31.84 -6.64 -44.74
N ALA A 30 32.80 -5.71 -44.85
CA ALA A 30 33.78 -5.72 -45.95
C ALA A 30 35.13 -6.40 -45.63
N ARG A 31 35.30 -7.08 -44.48
CA ARG A 31 36.60 -7.70 -44.11
C ARG A 31 36.73 -9.20 -44.36
N PHE A 32 35.67 -9.88 -44.78
CA PHE A 32 35.68 -11.34 -44.96
C PHE A 32 35.63 -11.83 -46.41
N ALA A 33 35.67 -10.93 -47.41
CA ALA A 33 35.52 -11.31 -48.81
C ALA A 33 36.79 -11.88 -49.49
N ARG A 34 37.88 -12.13 -48.76
CA ARG A 34 39.15 -12.63 -49.37
C ARG A 34 39.85 -13.76 -48.61
N PHE A 35 39.15 -14.51 -47.76
CA PHE A 35 39.70 -15.80 -47.33
C PHE A 35 39.39 -16.86 -48.37
N ARG A 36 40.36 -17.11 -49.26
CA ARG A 36 40.39 -18.29 -50.12
C ARG A 36 40.54 -19.53 -49.26
N LEU A 37 39.44 -20.03 -48.71
CA LEU A 37 39.39 -21.34 -48.11
C LEU A 37 38.95 -22.36 -49.16
N GLY A 38 39.90 -23.13 -49.69
CA GLY A 38 39.62 -24.38 -50.39
C GLY A 38 38.77 -25.31 -49.50
N LEU A 39 38.10 -26.31 -50.10
CA LEU A 39 37.13 -27.29 -49.58
C LEU A 39 36.82 -27.34 -48.05
N PHE A 40 37.82 -27.23 -47.18
CA PHE A 40 37.71 -27.03 -45.72
C PHE A 40 36.96 -25.77 -45.29
N GLY A 41 36.99 -24.67 -46.06
CA GLY A 41 36.21 -23.46 -45.77
C GLY A 41 34.71 -23.66 -45.88
N ARG A 42 34.29 -24.55 -46.77
CA ARG A 42 32.87 -24.85 -46.95
C ARG A 42 32.31 -25.58 -45.74
N ARG A 43 33.10 -26.48 -45.14
CA ARG A 43 32.74 -27.20 -43.91
C ARG A 43 32.66 -26.27 -42.69
N THR A 44 33.58 -25.32 -42.56
CA THR A 44 33.53 -24.34 -41.47
C THR A 44 32.37 -23.37 -41.64
N LEU A 45 32.06 -22.94 -42.86
CA LEU A 45 30.89 -22.10 -43.15
C LEU A 45 29.58 -22.82 -42.83
N ILE A 46 29.46 -24.11 -43.21
CA ILE A 46 28.30 -24.93 -42.85
C ILE A 46 28.18 -25.08 -41.33
N ALA A 47 29.28 -25.36 -40.63
CA ALA A 47 29.27 -25.48 -39.18
C ALA A 47 28.81 -24.18 -38.49
N VAL A 48 29.31 -23.02 -38.94
CA VAL A 48 28.89 -21.71 -38.41
C VAL A 48 27.40 -21.46 -38.67
N VAL A 49 26.90 -21.78 -39.86
CA VAL A 49 25.47 -21.64 -40.19
C VAL A 49 24.60 -22.56 -39.34
N VAL A 50 25.02 -23.81 -39.11
CA VAL A 50 24.29 -24.76 -38.25
C VAL A 50 24.26 -24.29 -36.79
N ILE A 51 25.38 -23.80 -36.27
CA ILE A 51 25.44 -23.24 -34.91
C ILE A 51 24.52 -22.01 -34.79
N ALA A 52 24.57 -21.10 -35.78
CA ALA A 52 23.70 -19.92 -35.80
C ALA A 52 22.21 -20.31 -35.86
N ALA A 53 21.86 -21.33 -36.63
CA ALA A 53 20.49 -21.85 -36.70
C ALA A 53 20.03 -22.45 -35.35
N LEU A 54 20.89 -23.21 -34.67
CA LEU A 54 20.59 -23.77 -33.35
C LEU A 54 20.40 -22.69 -32.29
N VAL A 55 21.22 -21.63 -32.32
CA VAL A 55 21.06 -20.46 -31.42
C VAL A 55 19.74 -19.75 -31.69
N LEU A 56 19.35 -19.57 -32.96
CA LEU A 56 18.08 -18.93 -33.32
C LEU A 56 16.86 -19.75 -32.85
N VAL A 57 16.89 -21.07 -33.03
CA VAL A 57 15.82 -21.96 -32.55
C VAL A 57 15.76 -21.96 -31.03
N GLY A 58 16.91 -22.05 -30.35
CA GLY A 58 16.97 -21.99 -28.88
C GLY A 58 16.44 -20.66 -28.32
N ALA A 59 16.84 -19.54 -28.91
CA ALA A 59 16.35 -18.21 -28.54
C ALA A 59 14.85 -18.02 -28.79
N SER A 60 14.27 -18.70 -29.78
CA SER A 60 12.83 -18.67 -30.04
C SER A 60 12.01 -19.57 -29.11
N PHE A 61 12.60 -20.64 -28.58
CA PHE A 61 11.92 -21.58 -27.67
C PHE A 61 12.05 -21.20 -26.18
N LEU A 62 13.13 -20.52 -25.79
CA LEU A 62 13.35 -20.00 -24.43
C LEU A 62 12.24 -19.05 -23.89
N PRO A 63 11.69 -18.08 -24.67
CA PRO A 63 10.72 -17.14 -24.13
C PRO A 63 9.40 -17.80 -23.72
N LEU A 64 9.06 -18.96 -24.25
CA LEU A 64 7.81 -19.67 -23.93
C LEU A 64 7.71 -20.09 -22.46
N ARG A 65 8.84 -20.38 -21.80
CA ARG A 65 8.86 -20.69 -20.36
C ARG A 65 8.65 -19.43 -19.51
N GLN A 66 9.31 -18.34 -19.87
CA GLN A 66 9.16 -17.06 -19.17
C GLN A 66 7.73 -16.50 -19.26
N TYR A 67 7.02 -16.71 -20.38
CA TYR A 67 5.61 -16.29 -20.50
C TYR A 67 4.67 -17.04 -19.53
N ARG A 68 4.97 -18.29 -19.16
CA ARG A 68 4.14 -19.06 -18.20
C ARG A 68 4.39 -18.62 -16.77
N GLU A 69 5.66 -18.43 -16.39
CA GLU A 69 6.03 -17.92 -15.06
C GLU A 69 5.55 -16.48 -14.83
N GLN A 70 5.53 -15.65 -15.88
CA GLN A 70 4.96 -14.31 -15.82
C GLN A 70 3.46 -14.33 -15.52
N GLY A 71 2.70 -15.28 -16.07
CA GLY A 71 1.26 -15.40 -15.84
C GLY A 71 0.90 -15.62 -14.36
N GLU A 72 1.63 -16.48 -13.65
CA GLU A 72 1.41 -16.69 -12.21
C GLU A 72 1.78 -15.45 -11.40
N SER A 73 2.88 -14.78 -11.74
CA SER A 73 3.28 -13.54 -11.05
C SER A 73 2.29 -12.39 -11.28
N ILE A 74 1.70 -12.30 -12.47
CA ILE A 74 0.67 -11.31 -12.81
C ILE A 74 -0.61 -11.62 -12.03
N ALA A 75 -1.06 -12.88 -12.01
CA ALA A 75 -2.24 -13.29 -11.25
C ALA A 75 -2.08 -13.01 -9.74
N GLN A 76 -0.90 -13.26 -9.18
CA GLN A 76 -0.62 -12.94 -7.77
C GLN A 76 -0.66 -11.43 -7.51
N LYS A 77 -0.11 -10.62 -8.42
CA LYS A 77 -0.14 -9.15 -8.29
C LYS A 77 -1.53 -8.56 -8.48
N GLU A 78 -2.35 -9.14 -9.35
CA GLU A 78 -3.76 -8.77 -9.49
C GLU A 78 -4.56 -9.08 -8.23
N LEU A 79 -4.30 -10.21 -7.57
CA LEU A 79 -4.91 -10.53 -6.27
C LEU A 79 -4.51 -9.51 -5.20
N GLU A 80 -3.20 -9.22 -5.05
CA GLU A 80 -2.71 -8.20 -4.12
C GLU A 80 -3.37 -6.82 -4.38
N LEU A 81 -3.48 -6.42 -5.66
CA LEU A 81 -4.14 -5.16 -6.03
C LEU A 81 -5.62 -5.15 -5.65
N SER A 82 -6.33 -6.24 -5.91
CA SER A 82 -7.76 -6.35 -5.58
C SER A 82 -8.01 -6.26 -4.07
N GLU A 83 -7.14 -6.85 -3.25
CA GLU A 83 -7.21 -6.76 -1.79
C GLU A 83 -6.94 -5.33 -1.32
N LEU A 84 -5.93 -4.66 -1.88
CA LEU A 84 -5.62 -3.26 -1.56
C LEU A 84 -6.75 -2.30 -1.95
N GLU A 85 -7.39 -2.50 -3.10
CA GLU A 85 -8.53 -1.70 -3.54
C GLU A 85 -9.76 -1.87 -2.64
N GLN A 86 -10.04 -3.10 -2.21
CA GLN A 86 -11.10 -3.37 -1.24
C GLN A 86 -10.81 -2.65 0.09
N LEU A 87 -9.58 -2.76 0.59
CA LEU A 87 -9.17 -2.11 1.84
C LEU A 87 -9.27 -0.58 1.74
N ARG A 88 -8.86 -0.01 0.61
CA ARG A 88 -9.00 1.42 0.32
C ARG A 88 -10.46 1.84 0.37
N THR A 89 -11.35 1.08 -0.28
CA THR A 89 -12.79 1.39 -0.36
C THR A 89 -13.43 1.32 1.01
N GLU A 90 -13.08 0.32 1.82
CA GLU A 90 -13.56 0.19 3.19
C GLU A 90 -13.10 1.37 4.06
N LEU A 91 -11.81 1.71 4.01
CA LEU A 91 -11.24 2.84 4.75
C LEU A 91 -11.86 4.16 4.32
N GLN A 92 -12.07 4.38 3.02
CA GLN A 92 -12.75 5.56 2.50
C GLN A 92 -14.17 5.67 3.07
N THR A 93 -14.91 4.56 3.07
CA THR A 93 -16.27 4.52 3.63
C THR A 93 -16.28 4.83 5.14
N LYS A 94 -15.30 4.31 5.90
CA LYS A 94 -15.14 4.62 7.32
C LYS A 94 -14.80 6.09 7.55
N LEU A 95 -13.93 6.64 6.70
CA LEU A 95 -13.49 8.02 6.76
C LEU A 95 -14.63 8.99 6.44
N ASP A 96 -15.45 8.68 5.44
CA ASP A 96 -16.63 9.47 5.09
C ASP A 96 -17.68 9.45 6.22
N ARG A 97 -17.88 8.29 6.86
CA ARG A 97 -18.69 8.19 8.09
C ARG A 97 -18.10 9.03 9.23
N ALA A 98 -16.79 8.99 9.44
CA ALA A 98 -16.12 9.75 10.49
C ALA A 98 -16.09 11.27 10.21
N LYS A 99 -16.16 11.70 8.95
CA LYS A 99 -16.27 13.11 8.57
C LYS A 99 -17.67 13.68 8.83
N ASN A 100 -18.70 12.84 8.91
CA ASN A 100 -20.05 13.29 9.18
C ASN A 100 -20.14 13.89 10.60
N GLN A 101 -20.43 15.19 10.67
CA GLN A 101 -20.49 15.92 11.94
C GLN A 101 -21.56 15.37 12.90
N ILE A 102 -22.69 14.87 12.36
CA ILE A 102 -23.77 14.27 13.16
C ILE A 102 -23.27 12.98 13.83
N GLU A 103 -22.53 12.14 13.11
CA GLU A 103 -21.96 10.90 13.67
C GLU A 103 -20.86 11.20 14.69
N LYS A 104 -20.02 12.21 14.44
CA LYS A 104 -19.02 12.66 15.41
C LYS A 104 -19.66 13.11 16.71
N GLU A 105 -20.70 13.93 16.63
CA GLU A 105 -21.42 14.40 17.80
C GLU A 105 -22.12 13.25 18.53
N ARG A 106 -22.75 12.33 17.79
CA ARG A 106 -23.36 11.12 18.37
C ARG A 106 -22.34 10.28 19.13
N ILE A 107 -21.17 10.03 18.55
CA ILE A 107 -20.09 9.26 19.19
C ILE A 107 -19.57 10.02 20.42
N ALA A 108 -19.35 11.34 20.31
CA ALA A 108 -18.90 12.16 21.42
C ALA A 108 -19.92 12.15 22.58
N ARG A 109 -21.22 12.27 22.29
CA ARG A 109 -22.30 12.16 23.28
C ARG A 109 -22.31 10.77 23.95
N LYS A 110 -22.11 9.70 23.16
CA LYS A 110 -22.14 8.31 23.66
C LYS A 110 -20.92 7.93 24.51
N GLN A 111 -19.72 8.32 24.07
CA GLN A 111 -18.46 7.85 24.67
C GLN A 111 -17.82 8.86 25.61
N MET A 112 -18.04 10.15 25.38
CA MET A 112 -17.35 11.22 26.10
C MET A 112 -18.31 12.11 26.90
N SER A 113 -19.60 11.77 26.94
CA SER A 113 -20.65 12.61 27.55
C SER A 113 -20.56 14.06 27.08
N TYR A 114 -20.29 14.25 25.78
CA TYR A 114 -20.24 15.58 25.17
C TYR A 114 -21.61 16.27 25.25
N VAL A 115 -21.60 17.57 25.54
CA VAL A 115 -22.78 18.40 25.78
C VAL A 115 -22.59 19.70 24.98
N GLN A 116 -23.61 20.16 24.26
CA GLN A 116 -23.56 21.43 23.52
C GLN A 116 -23.86 22.62 24.43
N GLU A 117 -23.46 23.82 24.01
CA GLU A 117 -23.83 25.06 24.71
C GLU A 117 -25.35 25.20 24.78
N GLY A 118 -25.91 25.21 25.99
CA GLY A 118 -27.35 25.27 26.24
C GLY A 118 -28.00 23.94 26.66
N ASP A 119 -27.29 22.81 26.57
CA ASP A 119 -27.77 21.53 27.09
C ASP A 119 -27.58 21.47 28.63
N GLU A 120 -28.57 20.97 29.36
CA GLU A 120 -28.52 20.81 30.83
C GLU A 120 -27.90 19.47 31.23
N LEU A 121 -26.79 19.50 31.98
CA LEU A 121 -26.13 18.29 32.48
C LEU A 121 -26.78 17.81 33.78
N PHE A 122 -27.61 16.76 33.68
CA PHE A 122 -28.11 16.06 34.87
C PHE A 122 -27.14 14.98 35.32
N ARG A 123 -26.38 15.24 36.39
CA ARG A 123 -25.63 14.19 37.07
C ARG A 123 -26.55 13.50 38.06
N VAL A 124 -27.08 12.33 37.68
CA VAL A 124 -27.80 11.46 38.63
C VAL A 124 -26.76 10.87 39.58
N VAL A 125 -26.58 11.53 40.73
CA VAL A 125 -25.90 10.92 41.87
C VAL A 125 -26.90 9.90 42.42
N VAL A 126 -26.69 8.63 42.12
CA VAL A 126 -27.33 7.55 42.89
C VAL A 126 -26.74 7.68 44.28
N VAL A 127 -27.41 8.44 45.15
CA VAL A 127 -27.14 8.40 46.58
C VAL A 127 -27.43 6.95 46.96
N PRO A 128 -26.42 6.14 47.35
CA PRO A 128 -26.73 4.83 47.88
C PRO A 128 -27.69 5.07 49.04
N ALA A 129 -28.84 4.38 49.03
CA ALA A 129 -29.88 4.51 50.05
C ALA A 129 -29.42 3.97 51.42
N ASP A 130 -28.13 4.03 51.72
CA ASP A 130 -27.49 3.40 52.87
C ASP A 130 -27.42 4.34 54.07
N ILE A 131 -28.53 5.03 54.34
CA ILE A 131 -28.90 5.29 55.73
C ILE A 131 -29.93 4.22 56.08
N VAL A 132 -29.46 2.99 56.27
CA VAL A 132 -30.23 1.97 56.98
C VAL A 132 -30.31 2.43 58.42
N ASP A 133 -31.42 3.03 58.82
CA ASP A 133 -31.65 3.46 60.20
C ASP A 133 -31.99 2.21 61.02
N LEU A 134 -30.99 1.67 61.73
CA LEU A 134 -31.18 0.49 62.57
C LEU A 134 -32.13 0.85 63.73
N PRO A 135 -33.17 0.04 64.00
CA PRO A 135 -34.02 0.25 65.16
C PRO A 135 -33.19 0.32 66.44
N ARG A 136 -33.34 1.40 67.22
CA ARG A 136 -32.59 1.61 68.47
C ARG A 136 -32.74 0.46 69.49
N ALA A 137 -33.78 -0.35 69.36
CA ALA A 137 -34.03 -1.52 70.21
C ALA A 137 -33.11 -2.71 69.90
N TRP A 138 -32.44 -2.74 68.74
CA TRP A 138 -31.48 -3.77 68.40
C TRP A 138 -30.09 -3.37 68.88
N HIS A 139 -29.70 -3.90 70.04
CA HIS A 139 -28.36 -3.71 70.58
C HIS A 139 -27.40 -4.70 69.90
N LEU A 140 -26.99 -4.39 68.67
CA LEU A 140 -26.03 -5.17 67.89
C LEU A 140 -24.71 -4.38 67.75
N PRO A 141 -23.86 -4.37 68.80
CA PRO A 141 -22.56 -3.71 68.74
C PRO A 141 -21.69 -4.41 67.69
N GLY A 142 -21.46 -3.75 66.56
CA GLY A 142 -20.63 -4.25 65.46
C GLY A 142 -21.29 -4.19 64.07
N VAL A 143 -22.62 -4.26 63.99
CA VAL A 143 -23.33 -4.19 62.68
C VAL A 143 -23.24 -2.78 62.07
N LYS A 144 -23.26 -1.75 62.92
CA LYS A 144 -23.05 -0.36 62.50
C LYS A 144 -21.73 -0.20 61.72
N TYR A 145 -20.65 -0.86 62.16
CA TYR A 145 -19.36 -0.83 61.49
C TYR A 145 -19.38 -1.49 60.09
N LEU A 146 -20.05 -2.64 59.95
CA LEU A 146 -20.15 -3.34 58.67
C LEU A 146 -20.91 -2.55 57.60
N ILE A 147 -21.84 -1.68 58.04
CA ILE A 147 -22.69 -0.88 57.15
C ILE A 147 -22.05 0.49 56.87
N THR A 148 -21.47 1.15 57.89
CA THR A 148 -21.00 2.54 57.78
C THR A 148 -19.48 2.67 57.56
N GLY A 149 -18.71 1.62 57.83
CA GLY A 149 -17.25 1.61 57.68
C GLY A 149 -16.48 2.49 58.69
N LYS A 150 -17.16 3.08 59.69
CA LYS A 150 -16.56 3.92 60.73
C LYS A 150 -16.66 3.27 62.12
N LEU A 151 -15.58 3.35 62.89
CA LEU A 151 -15.57 3.15 64.34
C LEU A 151 -15.73 4.53 64.99
N ASP A 152 -16.70 4.65 65.90
CA ASP A 152 -16.79 5.76 66.86
C ASP A 152 -16.16 5.32 68.18
#